data_AF-A0AA39J435-F1
#
_entry.id   AF-A0AA39J435-F1
#
_cell.length_a   1.000
_cell.length_b   1.000
_cell.length_c   1.000
_cell.angle_alpha   90.00
_cell.angle_beta   90.00
_cell.angle_gamma   90.00
#
_symmetry.space_group_name_H-M   'P 1'
#
loop_
_entity.id
_entity.type
_entity.pdbx_description
1 polymer ?
#
loop_
_entity_poly.entity_id
_entity_poly.type
_entity_poly.pdbx_seq_one_letter_code
_entity_poly.pdbx_strand_id
1 'polypeptide(L)'
;VEDFKHRFQEEVKYCGELLQRHKHEDVCYKYDHATCRFQFPHDYAACSLYDKETKSVTLACRDVFVNYFNDFVLVFCRHNHDMQCILSGKSCKAAIFYITDYITKMSVKTYEMLSLM
;
A
#
# COMPACT_ATOMS: atom_id res chain seq x y z
N VAL A 1 31.63 4.07 -2.75
CA VAL A 1 30.32 4.75 -2.62
C VAL A 1 29.55 4.70 -3.94
N GLU A 2 30.16 5.07 -5.07
CA GLU A 2 29.49 4.97 -6.39
C GLU A 2 29.11 3.53 -6.77
N ASP A 3 30.00 2.56 -6.54
CA ASP A 3 29.71 1.13 -6.74
C ASP A 3 28.49 0.66 -5.93
N PHE A 4 28.40 1.06 -4.66
CA PHE A 4 27.26 0.74 -3.80
C PHE A 4 25.95 1.31 -4.37
N LYS A 5 25.94 2.57 -4.82
CA LYS A 5 24.72 3.20 -5.38
C LYS A 5 24.25 2.46 -6.63
N HIS A 6 25.18 2.11 -7.52
CA HIS A 6 24.86 1.35 -8.72
C HIS A 6 24.23 0.00 -8.38
N ARG A 7 24.91 -0.79 -7.54
CA ARG A 7 24.41 -2.10 -7.11
C ARG A 7 23.07 -2.00 -6.36
N PHE A 8 22.89 -0.96 -5.55
CA PHE A 8 21.64 -0.72 -4.84
C PHE A 8 20.49 -0.45 -5.83
N GLN A 9 20.70 0.36 -6.86
CA GLN A 9 19.68 0.60 -7.89
C GLN A 9 19.33 -0.66 -8.68
N GLU A 10 20.33 -1.51 -8.99
CA GLU A 10 20.09 -2.81 -9.62
C GLU A 10 19.25 -3.72 -8.72
N GLU A 11 19.56 -3.77 -7.41
CA GLU A 11 18.79 -4.53 -6.43
C GLU A 11 17.36 -4.01 -6.28
N VAL A 12 17.16 -2.68 -6.26
CA VAL A 12 15.81 -2.07 -6.23
C VAL A 12 15.01 -2.53 -7.44
N LYS A 13 15.59 -2.44 -8.65
CA LYS A 13 14.92 -2.86 -9.88
C LYS A 13 14.59 -4.34 -9.86
N TYR A 14 15.56 -5.19 -9.51
CA TYR A 14 15.38 -6.64 -9.43
C TYR A 14 14.26 -7.01 -8.43
N CYS A 15 14.33 -6.47 -7.21
CA CYS A 15 13.32 -6.73 -6.18
C CYS A 15 11.96 -6.15 -6.55
N GLY A 16 11.90 -4.98 -7.19
CA GLY A 16 10.64 -4.34 -7.59
C GLY A 16 9.89 -5.20 -8.60
N GLU A 17 10.59 -5.66 -9.63
CA GLU A 17 10.05 -6.54 -10.66
C GLU A 17 9.64 -7.91 -10.10
N LEU A 18 10.46 -8.50 -9.24
CA LEU A 18 10.23 -9.85 -8.72
C LEU A 18 9.14 -9.88 -7.64
N LEU A 19 9.10 -8.88 -6.77
CA LEU A 19 8.33 -8.94 -5.52
C LEU A 19 7.15 -7.97 -5.47
N GLN A 20 7.19 -6.85 -6.19
CA GLN A 20 6.16 -5.80 -6.12
C GLN A 20 5.23 -5.76 -7.32
N ARG A 21 5.57 -6.45 -8.41
CA ARG A 21 4.72 -6.54 -9.59
C ARG A 21 3.48 -7.38 -9.30
N HIS A 22 2.32 -6.76 -9.41
CA HIS A 22 1.04 -7.42 -9.29
C HIS A 22 0.78 -8.31 -10.51
N LYS A 23 0.25 -9.50 -10.23
CA LYS A 23 -0.34 -10.40 -11.22
C LYS A 23 -1.71 -10.79 -10.68
N HIS A 24 -2.71 -10.73 -11.55
CA HIS A 24 -4.04 -11.15 -11.17
C HIS A 24 -4.05 -12.66 -10.92
N GLU A 25 -4.58 -13.02 -9.77
CA GLU A 25 -4.76 -14.38 -9.28
C GLU A 25 -6.18 -14.47 -8.68
N ASP A 26 -6.70 -15.67 -8.42
CA ASP A 26 -8.06 -15.87 -7.91
C ASP A 26 -8.36 -15.06 -6.63
N VAL A 27 -7.33 -14.78 -5.82
CA VAL A 27 -7.44 -13.95 -4.62
C VAL A 27 -7.91 -12.51 -4.90
N CYS A 28 -7.71 -12.01 -6.12
CA CYS A 28 -8.13 -10.68 -6.53
C CYS A 28 -9.65 -10.54 -6.64
N TYR A 29 -10.34 -11.65 -6.83
CA TYR A 29 -11.80 -11.70 -7.03
C TYR A 29 -12.53 -12.38 -5.86
N LYS A 30 -11.81 -12.64 -4.76
CA LYS A 30 -12.42 -13.14 -3.52
C LYS A 30 -13.43 -12.15 -2.95
N TYR A 31 -14.44 -12.68 -2.28
CA TYR A 31 -15.51 -11.91 -1.63
C TYR A 31 -16.35 -11.10 -2.64
N ASP A 32 -16.66 -11.73 -3.78
CA ASP A 32 -17.54 -11.18 -4.83
C ASP A 32 -17.06 -9.83 -5.41
N HIS A 33 -15.74 -9.62 -5.41
CA HIS A 33 -15.13 -8.45 -6.01
C HIS A 33 -15.19 -8.54 -7.54
N ALA A 34 -15.95 -7.64 -8.19
CA ALA A 34 -16.07 -7.58 -9.66
C ALA A 34 -14.78 -7.11 -10.35
N THR A 35 -13.93 -6.38 -9.62
CA THR A 35 -12.62 -5.88 -10.04
C THR A 35 -11.57 -6.29 -9.03
N CYS A 36 -10.28 -6.14 -9.37
CA CYS A 36 -9.19 -6.50 -8.47
C CYS A 36 -9.36 -5.84 -7.10
N ARG A 37 -9.55 -6.67 -6.07
CA ARG A 37 -9.69 -6.25 -4.67
C ARG A 37 -8.51 -5.39 -4.18
N PHE A 38 -7.34 -5.57 -4.76
CA PHE A 38 -6.13 -4.81 -4.44
C PHE A 38 -6.03 -3.48 -5.21
N GLN A 39 -7.09 -3.08 -5.93
CA GLN A 39 -7.19 -1.80 -6.64
C GLN A 39 -6.13 -1.62 -7.74
N PHE A 40 -5.86 -2.70 -8.47
CA PHE A 40 -5.08 -2.67 -9.70
C PHE A 40 -5.99 -2.56 -10.93
N PRO A 41 -5.57 -1.83 -11.98
CA PRO A 41 -4.37 -0.99 -12.04
C PRO A 41 -4.50 0.26 -11.15
N HIS A 42 -3.39 0.74 -10.59
CA HIS A 42 -3.33 2.02 -9.91
C HIS A 42 -3.54 3.20 -10.88
N ASP A 43 -3.86 4.37 -10.35
CA ASP A 43 -3.92 5.59 -11.16
C ASP A 43 -2.52 5.99 -11.65
N TYR A 44 -2.38 6.23 -12.95
CA TYR A 44 -1.13 6.70 -13.53
C TYR A 44 -0.86 8.16 -13.15
N ALA A 45 0.33 8.44 -12.62
CA ALA A 45 0.79 9.78 -12.32
C ALA A 45 2.24 9.95 -12.80
N ALA A 46 2.45 10.79 -13.83
CA ALA A 46 3.77 11.01 -14.42
C ALA A 46 4.77 11.67 -13.43
N CYS A 47 4.26 12.52 -12.54
CA CYS A 47 5.01 13.22 -11.50
C CYS A 47 4.18 13.33 -10.21
N SER A 48 4.87 13.51 -9.08
CA SER A 48 4.21 13.81 -7.82
C SER A 48 3.66 15.23 -7.84
N LEU A 49 2.44 15.41 -7.35
CA LEU A 49 1.75 16.70 -7.34
C LEU A 49 1.07 16.96 -6.00
N TYR A 50 1.03 18.23 -5.60
CA TYR A 50 0.24 18.68 -4.47
C TYR A 50 -1.00 19.41 -5.00
N ASP A 51 -2.17 18.92 -4.63
CA ASP A 51 -3.45 19.56 -4.91
C ASP A 51 -3.81 20.49 -3.75
N LYS A 52 -3.93 21.79 -4.06
CA LYS A 52 -4.25 22.83 -3.08
C LYS A 52 -5.70 22.79 -2.60
N GLU A 53 -6.63 22.34 -3.43
CA GLU A 53 -8.06 22.29 -3.11
C GLU A 53 -8.32 21.17 -2.12
N THR A 54 -7.86 19.97 -2.45
CA THR A 54 -8.03 18.78 -1.58
C THR A 54 -7.00 18.70 -0.46
N LYS A 55 -5.94 19.53 -0.52
CA LYS A 55 -4.76 19.47 0.37
C LYS A 55 -4.11 18.09 0.38
N SER A 56 -4.11 17.42 -0.77
CA SER A 56 -3.59 16.07 -0.94
C SER A 56 -2.30 16.06 -1.77
N VAL A 57 -1.48 15.05 -1.57
CA VAL A 57 -0.27 14.77 -2.34
C VAL A 57 -0.50 13.48 -3.12
N THR A 58 -0.43 13.53 -4.44
CA THR A 58 -0.35 12.31 -5.26
C THR A 58 1.12 12.04 -5.54
N LEU A 59 1.57 10.81 -5.31
CA LEU A 59 2.93 10.37 -5.66
C LEU A 59 2.97 9.91 -7.11
N ALA A 60 4.11 10.08 -7.77
CA ALA A 60 4.30 9.55 -9.11
C ALA A 60 4.11 8.02 -9.14
N CYS A 61 3.26 7.53 -10.04
CA CYS A 61 3.04 6.12 -10.33
C CYS A 61 3.17 5.95 -11.84
N ARG A 62 4.33 5.45 -12.30
CA ARG A 62 4.63 5.27 -13.73
C ARG A 62 4.42 3.86 -14.23
N ASP A 63 4.33 2.90 -13.31
CA ASP A 63 3.92 1.53 -13.59
C ASP A 63 2.72 1.21 -12.70
N VAL A 64 1.53 1.16 -13.31
CA VAL A 64 0.26 1.00 -12.61
C VAL A 64 0.04 -0.40 -12.05
N PHE A 65 0.95 -1.35 -12.34
CA PHE A 65 0.91 -2.73 -11.85
C PHE A 65 2.01 -3.05 -10.84
N VAL A 66 2.67 -2.04 -10.29
CA VAL A 66 3.68 -2.21 -9.24
C VAL A 66 3.19 -1.51 -7.98
N ASN A 67 3.27 -2.19 -6.84
CA ASN A 67 2.95 -1.59 -5.54
C ASN A 67 3.78 -0.33 -5.29
N TYR A 68 3.26 0.57 -4.45
CA TYR A 68 4.09 1.63 -3.88
C TYR A 68 5.06 1.02 -2.86
N PHE A 69 6.35 1.28 -3.02
CA PHE A 69 7.39 0.78 -2.11
C PHE A 69 8.45 1.84 -1.83
N ASN A 70 9.21 1.61 -0.76
CA ASN A 70 10.42 2.36 -0.47
C ASN A 70 11.64 1.51 -0.82
N ASP A 71 12.58 2.08 -1.58
CA ASP A 71 13.78 1.40 -2.07
C ASP A 71 14.56 0.67 -0.97
N PHE A 72 14.76 1.31 0.18
CA PHE A 72 15.52 0.72 1.28
C PHE A 72 14.76 -0.44 1.92
N VAL A 73 13.48 -0.25 2.24
CA VAL A 73 12.65 -1.31 2.82
C VAL A 73 12.57 -2.50 1.85
N LEU A 74 12.45 -2.25 0.55
CA LEU A 74 12.43 -3.30 -0.46
C LEU A 74 13.74 -4.10 -0.50
N VAL A 75 14.89 -3.43 -0.59
CA VAL A 75 16.18 -4.11 -0.69
C VAL A 75 16.53 -4.86 0.59
N PHE A 76 16.21 -4.31 1.77
CA PHE A 76 16.53 -4.94 3.05
C PHE A 76 15.54 -6.03 3.45
N CYS A 77 14.25 -5.87 3.19
CA CYS A 77 13.23 -6.83 3.60
C CYS A 77 12.94 -7.90 2.55
N ARG A 78 13.14 -7.60 1.25
CA ARG A 78 13.00 -8.54 0.11
C ARG A 78 11.70 -9.35 0.09
N HIS A 79 10.59 -8.74 0.46
CA HIS A 79 9.26 -9.33 0.32
C HIS A 79 8.24 -8.30 -0.22
N ASN A 80 7.10 -8.80 -0.70
CA ASN A 80 5.98 -7.94 -1.10
C ASN A 80 5.52 -7.07 0.07
N HIS A 81 5.37 -5.77 -0.18
CA HIS A 81 4.81 -4.83 0.79
C HIS A 81 4.20 -3.67 0.01
N ASP A 82 3.11 -3.12 0.52
CA ASP A 82 2.44 -1.97 -0.08
C ASP A 82 2.51 -0.78 0.89
N MET A 83 2.94 0.37 0.39
CA MET A 83 3.09 1.61 1.15
C MET A 83 2.18 2.70 0.63
N GLN A 84 1.17 3.07 1.38
CA GLN A 84 0.24 4.13 0.99
C GLN A 84 0.36 5.36 1.87
N CYS A 85 0.29 6.54 1.26
CA CYS A 85 0.22 7.81 1.99
C CYS A 85 -1.21 8.05 2.48
N ILE A 86 -1.37 8.25 3.79
CA ILE A 86 -2.67 8.60 4.40
C ILE A 86 -2.68 10.10 4.70
N LEU A 87 -3.42 10.84 3.90
CA LEU A 87 -3.32 12.31 3.86
C LEU A 87 -4.48 13.04 4.54
N SER A 88 -5.52 12.32 4.96
CA SER A 88 -6.68 12.88 5.66
C SER A 88 -6.74 12.38 7.10
N GLY A 89 -7.05 13.26 8.04
CA GLY A 89 -7.25 12.88 9.45
C GLY A 89 -8.38 11.87 9.65
N LYS A 90 -9.41 11.89 8.78
CA LYS A 90 -10.48 10.88 8.80
C LYS A 90 -9.95 9.50 8.37
N SER A 91 -9.21 9.45 7.26
CA SER A 91 -8.61 8.22 6.76
C SER A 91 -7.55 7.67 7.72
N CYS A 92 -6.79 8.55 8.37
CA CYS A 92 -5.83 8.18 9.40
C CYS A 92 -6.51 7.53 10.60
N LYS A 93 -7.59 8.13 11.12
CA LYS A 93 -8.38 7.51 12.20
C LYS A 93 -8.94 6.14 11.78
N ALA A 94 -9.53 6.04 10.59
CA ALA A 94 -10.06 4.79 10.08
C ALA A 94 -8.99 3.70 9.97
N ALA A 95 -7.80 4.04 9.44
CA ALA A 95 -6.67 3.13 9.35
C ALA A 95 -6.17 2.70 10.74
N ILE A 96 -6.05 3.62 11.70
CA ILE A 96 -5.65 3.29 13.08
C ILE A 96 -6.64 2.29 13.70
N PHE A 97 -7.94 2.53 13.58
CA PHE A 97 -8.95 1.60 14.12
C PHE A 97 -8.85 0.23 13.44
N TYR A 98 -8.75 0.20 12.11
CA TYR A 98 -8.61 -1.05 11.36
C TYR A 98 -7.34 -1.83 11.76
N ILE A 99 -6.19 -1.17 11.84
CA ILE A 99 -4.92 -1.78 12.24
C ILE A 99 -5.00 -2.28 13.68
N THR A 100 -5.58 -1.48 14.59
CA THR A 100 -5.72 -1.86 16.00
C THR A 100 -6.60 -3.10 16.13
N ASP A 101 -7.77 -3.11 15.49
CA ASP A 101 -8.69 -4.25 15.47
C ASP A 101 -8.00 -5.52 14.93
N TYR A 102 -7.26 -5.40 13.83
CA TYR A 102 -6.56 -6.51 13.21
C TYR A 102 -5.39 -7.05 14.06
N ILE A 103 -4.58 -6.17 14.65
CA ILE A 103 -3.43 -6.57 15.49
C ILE A 103 -3.90 -7.18 16.80
N THR A 104 -4.84 -6.52 17.47
CA THR A 104 -5.36 -6.99 18.77
C THR A 104 -6.25 -8.21 18.60
N LYS A 105 -6.81 -8.44 17.40
CA LYS A 105 -7.79 -9.49 17.09
C LYS A 105 -8.89 -9.52 18.15
N MET A 106 -9.41 -8.35 18.52
CA MET A 106 -10.40 -8.28 19.59
C MET A 106 -11.58 -9.19 19.22
N SER A 107 -11.85 -10.17 20.07
CA SER A 107 -12.99 -11.07 19.87
C SER A 107 -14.33 -10.38 20.12
N VAL A 108 -14.29 -9.22 20.79
CA VAL A 108 -15.46 -8.50 21.26
C VAL A 108 -15.99 -7.61 20.14
N LYS A 109 -17.16 -7.95 19.62
CA LYS A 109 -17.82 -7.19 18.57
C LYS A 109 -18.43 -5.92 19.15
N THR A 110 -18.57 -4.87 18.34
CA THR A 110 -19.11 -3.57 18.77
C THR A 110 -20.47 -3.69 19.48
N TYR A 111 -21.34 -4.63 19.07
CA TYR A 111 -22.62 -4.85 19.74
C TYR A 111 -22.49 -5.42 21.16
N GLU A 112 -21.44 -6.20 21.44
CA GLU A 112 -21.18 -6.78 22.76
C GLU A 112 -20.76 -5.69 23.74
N MET A 113 -19.91 -4.76 23.30
CA MET A 113 -19.57 -3.57 24.10
C MET A 113 -20.79 -2.70 24.38
N LEU A 114 -21.66 -2.49 23.39
CA LEU A 114 -22.88 -1.70 23.56
C LEU A 114 -23.89 -2.37 24.51
N SER A 115 -23.89 -3.70 24.63
CA SER A 115 -24.77 -4.42 25.56
C SER A 115 -24.35 -4.32 27.03
N LEU A 116 -23.12 -3.87 27.29
CA LEU A 116 -22.54 -3.69 28.63
C LEU A 116 -22.70 -2.25 29.15
N MET A 117 -23.24 -1.34 28.35
CA MET A 117 -23.58 0.04 28.71
C MET A 117 -25.05 0.17 29.05
#